data_AF-A0A8H5YBX3-F1
#
_entry.id   AF-A0A8H5YBX3-F1
#
_cell.length_a   1.000
_cell.length_b   1.000
_cell.length_c   1.000
_cell.angle_alpha   90.00
_cell.angle_beta   90.00
_cell.angle_gamma   90.00
#
_symmetry.space_group_name_H-M   'P 1'
#
loop_
_entity.id
_entity.type
_entity.pdbx_description
1 polymer ?
#
loop_
_entity_poly.entity_id
_entity_poly.type
_entity_poly.pdbx_seq_one_letter_code
_entity_poly.pdbx_strand_id
1 'polypeptide(L)'
;MVDPLLDHIDAREWTCIIDDNKLLRKLLETYFMTEYPFYPAFQKDYFLEDMAAGRSKYCSSLLVHAVLASACHGYSKMSHRSQFWNPRTLGYQFLAEARRLWELEIGNARLTNIQAAIVLSIVHDANGSDEVGRSYLTQAVAAAHAMHLFSTPTTNSDDVEYNAMAFTAWALFGLQGVHSFHVFKAPLLSMPPSIQLSTQDDCYGDFGLRYPSAKGPVSINYANTFRTFSEFRVIMNDVAAVFFSGFKNTPDTIVDRIKGFCIRLDSWYRNLPPGLRATEITFPWQLKLHIHYYNLTVYLLETLCMTTAPALVDESVQKVLSDAKIKMETLLRLYYQRHGFESYDIFIIILLAFVGFMHAKNLENSEMADLESRRSTVVLVLKGLGDQSINCYVAKVVLRLLKGSIGSENSFLLKEVDIAEEGGEEERAMEEQVNSSWPIDLEWIDVDPEKNRLDNVIRKTKELEL
;
A
#
# COMPACT_ATOMS: atom_id res chain seq x y z
N MET A 1 -8.11 18.07 -6.76
CA MET A 1 -9.02 18.13 -5.59
C MET A 1 -9.52 19.55 -5.41
N VAL A 2 -10.70 19.75 -4.83
CA VAL A 2 -11.21 21.06 -4.41
C VAL A 2 -11.57 20.98 -2.92
N ASP A 3 -10.86 21.74 -2.10
CA ASP A 3 -11.11 21.87 -0.66
C ASP A 3 -10.78 23.31 -0.21
N PRO A 4 -11.75 24.10 0.27
CA PRO A 4 -11.55 25.50 0.62
C PRO A 4 -10.67 25.71 1.85
N LEU A 5 -10.49 24.70 2.73
CA LEU A 5 -9.63 24.85 3.90
C LEU A 5 -8.16 25.04 3.50
N LEU A 6 -7.76 24.48 2.35
CA LEU A 6 -6.41 24.64 1.80
C LEU A 6 -6.04 26.09 1.44
N ASP A 7 -7.03 26.96 1.25
CA ASP A 7 -6.80 28.38 0.97
C ASP A 7 -6.39 29.17 2.21
N HIS A 8 -6.66 28.64 3.41
CA HIS A 8 -6.49 29.31 4.69
C HIS A 8 -5.24 28.86 5.46
N ILE A 9 -4.45 27.96 4.90
CA ILE A 9 -3.26 27.40 5.56
C ILE A 9 -2.02 28.24 5.24
N ASP A 10 -1.29 28.62 6.29
CA ASP A 10 0.05 29.22 6.19
C ASP A 10 1.14 28.16 6.44
N ALA A 11 2.05 27.98 5.47
CA ALA A 11 3.16 27.03 5.56
C ALA A 11 4.07 27.30 6.77
N ARG A 12 4.27 28.59 7.11
CA ARG A 12 5.20 29.00 8.18
C ARG A 12 4.76 28.56 9.57
N GLU A 13 3.48 28.25 9.75
CA GLU A 13 2.97 27.73 11.02
C GLU A 13 3.30 26.25 11.24
N TRP A 14 3.51 25.50 10.14
CA TRP A 14 3.55 24.04 10.18
C TRP A 14 4.90 23.44 9.79
N THR A 15 5.69 24.13 8.96
CA THR A 15 6.98 23.62 8.49
C THR A 15 8.06 24.69 8.44
N CYS A 16 9.28 24.29 8.75
CA CYS A 16 10.48 25.11 8.64
C CYS A 16 11.21 24.95 7.28
N ILE A 17 10.72 24.07 6.39
CA ILE A 17 11.39 23.70 5.14
C ILE A 17 10.97 24.59 3.97
N ILE A 18 9.69 24.99 3.91
CA ILE A 18 9.13 25.83 2.84
C ILE A 18 8.31 26.97 3.45
N ASP A 19 8.27 28.11 2.77
CA ASP A 19 7.36 29.21 3.07
C ASP A 19 6.38 29.54 1.93
N ASP A 20 6.39 28.73 0.86
CA ASP A 20 5.48 28.85 -0.28
C ASP A 20 4.16 28.10 -0.03
N ASN A 21 3.11 28.87 0.33
CA ASN A 21 1.76 28.35 0.53
C ASN A 21 1.17 27.67 -0.74
N LYS A 22 1.59 28.08 -1.95
CA LYS A 22 1.12 27.43 -3.18
C LYS A 22 1.73 26.04 -3.33
N LEU A 23 3.03 25.91 -3.02
CA LEU A 23 3.70 24.61 -3.02
C LEU A 23 3.12 23.70 -1.94
N LEU A 24 2.95 24.20 -0.72
CA LEU A 24 2.32 23.45 0.38
C LEU A 24 0.96 22.89 -0.05
N ARG A 25 0.10 23.74 -0.61
CA ARG A 25 -1.22 23.34 -1.11
C ARG A 25 -1.12 22.24 -2.15
N LYS A 26 -0.18 22.35 -3.09
CA LYS A 26 0.00 21.32 -4.13
C LYS A 26 0.50 20.00 -3.56
N LEU A 27 1.33 20.01 -2.53
CA LEU A 27 1.75 18.79 -1.83
C LEU A 27 0.58 18.14 -1.08
N LEU A 28 -0.21 18.92 -0.34
CA LEU A 28 -1.41 18.42 0.34
C LEU A 28 -2.42 17.83 -0.66
N GLU A 29 -2.73 18.56 -1.74
CA GLU A 29 -3.57 18.05 -2.84
C GLU A 29 -3.03 16.74 -3.41
N THR A 30 -1.70 16.62 -3.57
CA THR A 30 -1.07 15.40 -4.09
C THR A 30 -1.29 14.23 -3.13
N TYR A 31 -0.99 14.40 -1.83
CA TYR A 31 -1.16 13.35 -0.82
C TYR A 31 -2.61 12.82 -0.77
N PHE A 32 -3.59 13.73 -0.76
CA PHE A 32 -5.00 13.33 -0.72
C PHE A 32 -5.50 12.65 -2.00
N MET A 33 -4.82 12.87 -3.13
CA MET A 33 -5.18 12.26 -4.40
C MET A 33 -4.48 10.92 -4.66
N THR A 34 -3.26 10.73 -4.17
CA THR A 34 -2.45 9.53 -4.47
C THR A 34 -2.47 8.50 -3.35
N GLU A 35 -2.29 8.93 -2.10
CA GLU A 35 -2.04 8.02 -0.97
C GLU A 35 -3.27 7.82 -0.10
N TYR A 36 -3.85 8.92 0.37
CA TYR A 36 -4.96 8.92 1.33
C TYR A 36 -6.15 8.02 0.95
N PRO A 37 -6.62 7.92 -0.31
CA PRO A 37 -7.80 7.13 -0.63
C PRO A 37 -7.62 5.64 -0.30
N PHE A 38 -6.40 5.13 -0.39
CA PHE A 38 -6.08 3.73 -0.14
C PHE A 38 -5.44 3.53 1.24
N TYR A 39 -4.56 4.44 1.69
CA TYR A 39 -3.89 4.37 2.98
C TYR A 39 -4.17 5.60 3.85
N PRO A 40 -5.42 5.77 4.33
CA PRO A 40 -5.73 6.85 5.24
C PRO A 40 -5.04 6.63 6.58
N ALA A 41 -4.51 7.70 7.17
CA ALA A 41 -3.91 7.68 8.51
C ALA A 41 -4.76 8.42 9.55
N PHE A 42 -5.52 9.41 9.10
CA PHE A 42 -6.29 10.34 9.92
C PHE A 42 -7.54 10.78 9.16
N GLN A 43 -8.52 11.37 9.85
CA GLN A 43 -9.68 11.95 9.18
C GLN A 43 -9.27 13.32 8.59
N LYS A 44 -9.46 13.48 7.28
CA LYS A 44 -8.98 14.65 6.50
C LYS A 44 -9.49 15.99 7.02
N ASP A 45 -10.78 16.13 7.27
CA ASP A 45 -11.40 17.41 7.60
C ASP A 45 -10.90 17.91 8.95
N TYR A 46 -10.83 17.06 9.97
CA TYR A 46 -10.29 17.40 11.28
C TYR A 46 -8.83 17.85 11.17
N PHE A 47 -8.03 17.16 10.35
CA PHE A 47 -6.65 17.57 10.07
C PHE A 47 -6.59 18.95 9.40
N LEU A 48 -7.36 19.18 8.33
CA LEU A 48 -7.33 20.44 7.58
C LEU A 48 -7.93 21.61 8.36
N GLU A 49 -8.98 21.38 9.15
CA GLU A 49 -9.60 22.39 10.01
C GLU A 49 -8.65 22.87 11.09
N ASP A 50 -7.95 21.94 11.76
CA ASP A 50 -6.94 22.28 12.76
C ASP A 50 -5.71 22.94 12.11
N MET A 51 -5.30 22.46 10.93
CA MET A 51 -4.21 23.07 10.17
C MET A 51 -4.52 24.52 9.77
N ALA A 52 -5.72 24.79 9.26
CA ALA A 52 -6.15 26.14 8.86
C ALA A 52 -6.39 27.07 10.07
N ALA A 53 -6.69 26.51 11.24
CA ALA A 53 -6.93 27.30 12.46
C ALA A 53 -5.71 27.42 13.37
N GLY A 54 -4.54 26.90 12.99
CA GLY A 54 -3.34 26.90 13.82
C GLY A 54 -3.47 26.07 15.12
N ARG A 55 -4.36 25.07 15.15
CA ARG A 55 -4.63 24.23 16.32
C ARG A 55 -3.94 22.87 16.21
N SER A 56 -3.50 22.33 17.34
CA SER A 56 -2.70 21.11 17.36
C SER A 56 -3.39 19.86 17.95
N LYS A 57 -4.73 19.78 17.89
CA LYS A 57 -5.49 18.63 18.46
C LYS A 57 -5.47 17.46 17.48
N TYR A 58 -5.76 17.72 16.20
CA TYR A 58 -5.78 16.76 15.09
C TYR A 58 -4.75 17.06 13.99
N CYS A 59 -3.94 18.10 14.19
CA CYS A 59 -2.78 18.44 13.36
C CYS A 59 -1.54 18.62 14.24
N SER A 60 -0.35 18.32 13.72
CA SER A 60 0.92 18.60 14.40
C SER A 60 2.01 18.80 13.37
N SER A 61 3.07 19.56 13.70
CA SER A 61 4.21 19.71 12.78
C SER A 61 4.79 18.36 12.38
N LEU A 62 4.90 17.40 13.31
CA LEU A 62 5.35 16.04 13.01
C LEU A 62 4.48 15.37 11.94
N LEU A 63 3.15 15.38 12.10
CA LEU A 63 2.22 14.80 11.14
C LEU A 63 2.30 15.53 9.79
N VAL A 64 2.38 16.87 9.79
CA VAL A 64 2.51 17.65 8.55
C VAL A 64 3.79 17.28 7.80
N HIS A 65 4.95 17.20 8.46
CA HIS A 65 6.19 16.83 7.77
C HIS A 65 6.13 15.39 7.23
N ALA A 66 5.51 14.44 7.93
CA ALA A 66 5.30 13.09 7.42
C ALA A 66 4.39 13.08 6.16
N VAL A 67 3.28 13.82 6.19
CA VAL A 67 2.37 13.99 5.04
C VAL A 67 3.08 14.64 3.84
N LEU A 68 3.89 15.68 4.07
CA LEU A 68 4.63 16.35 3.02
C LEU A 68 5.75 15.49 2.43
N ALA A 69 6.42 14.67 3.26
CA ALA A 69 7.38 13.69 2.78
C ALA A 69 6.72 12.65 1.86
N SER A 70 5.57 12.10 2.27
CA SER A 70 4.77 11.18 1.44
C SER A 70 4.30 11.83 0.14
N ALA A 71 3.80 13.08 0.19
CA ALA A 71 3.36 13.84 -0.97
C ALA A 71 4.46 14.03 -2.04
N CYS A 72 5.73 14.13 -1.62
CA CYS A 72 6.84 14.34 -2.54
C CYS A 72 7.00 13.20 -3.55
N HIS A 73 6.65 11.95 -3.21
CA HIS A 73 6.65 10.84 -4.16
C HIS A 73 5.63 11.05 -5.30
N GLY A 74 4.47 11.67 -5.02
CA GLY A 74 3.41 11.89 -6.00
C GLY A 74 3.50 13.19 -6.80
N TYR A 75 4.31 14.17 -6.36
CA TYR A 75 4.30 15.49 -6.99
C TYR A 75 5.14 15.52 -8.26
N SER A 76 4.51 15.29 -9.41
CA SER A 76 5.18 15.10 -10.72
C SER A 76 6.11 16.23 -11.19
N LYS A 77 5.97 17.45 -10.64
CA LYS A 77 6.88 18.57 -10.94
C LYS A 77 8.19 18.52 -10.15
N MET A 78 8.32 17.61 -9.19
CA MET A 78 9.55 17.40 -8.44
C MET A 78 10.45 16.40 -9.17
N SER A 79 11.72 16.77 -9.34
CA SER A 79 12.77 15.89 -9.84
C SER A 79 13.33 15.00 -8.73
N HIS A 80 13.90 13.85 -9.10
CA HIS A 80 14.63 12.96 -8.19
C HIS A 80 13.79 12.39 -7.02
N ARG A 81 12.49 12.15 -7.24
CA ARG A 81 11.54 11.71 -6.20
C ARG A 81 11.88 10.35 -5.58
N SER A 82 12.51 9.46 -6.33
CA SER A 82 13.00 8.17 -5.81
C SER A 82 14.33 8.24 -5.06
N GLN A 83 15.05 9.38 -5.09
CA GLN A 83 16.34 9.53 -4.41
C GLN A 83 16.16 9.92 -2.94
N PHE A 84 15.66 9.00 -2.12
CA PHE A 84 15.39 9.24 -0.70
C PHE A 84 16.64 9.55 0.14
N TRP A 85 17.84 9.35 -0.40
CA TRP A 85 19.13 9.67 0.20
C TRP A 85 19.64 11.07 -0.17
N ASN A 86 19.04 11.74 -1.16
CA ASN A 86 19.54 13.00 -1.65
C ASN A 86 19.05 14.16 -0.77
N PRO A 87 19.95 14.81 0.02
CA PRO A 87 19.57 15.82 0.99
C PRO A 87 19.03 17.11 0.37
N ARG A 88 19.22 17.30 -0.94
CA ARG A 88 18.72 18.47 -1.67
C ARG A 88 17.26 18.34 -2.06
N THR A 89 16.69 17.13 -2.02
CA THR A 89 15.27 16.94 -2.34
C THR A 89 14.39 17.41 -1.18
N LEU A 90 13.20 17.92 -1.49
CA LEU A 90 12.23 18.28 -0.46
C LEU A 90 11.72 17.05 0.29
N GLY A 91 11.55 15.91 -0.42
CA GLY A 91 11.16 14.64 0.19
C GLY A 91 12.11 14.24 1.31
N TYR A 92 13.43 14.32 1.08
CA TYR A 92 14.43 14.09 2.12
C TYR A 92 14.29 15.08 3.28
N GLN A 93 14.22 16.38 2.98
CA GLN A 93 14.20 17.42 4.02
C GLN A 93 12.97 17.29 4.94
N PHE A 94 11.79 17.04 4.37
CA PHE A 94 10.58 16.77 5.16
C PHE A 94 10.70 15.48 5.97
N LEU A 95 11.23 14.40 5.40
CA LEU A 95 11.43 13.15 6.13
C LEU A 95 12.45 13.30 7.27
N ALA A 96 13.55 14.00 7.04
CA ALA A 96 14.57 14.26 8.05
C ALA A 96 14.00 15.07 9.23
N GLU A 97 13.20 16.10 8.95
CA GLU A 97 12.56 16.90 10.00
C GLU A 97 11.45 16.10 10.72
N ALA A 98 10.65 15.31 10.00
CA ALA A 98 9.68 14.40 10.62
C ALA A 98 10.37 13.41 11.57
N ARG A 99 11.52 12.84 11.18
CA ARG A 99 12.31 11.97 12.06
C ARG A 99 12.85 12.70 13.28
N ARG A 100 13.38 13.92 13.12
CA ARG A 100 13.86 14.74 14.24
C ARG A 100 12.73 15.05 15.23
N LEU A 101 11.56 15.42 14.73
CA LEU A 101 10.37 15.67 15.55
C LEU A 101 9.86 14.39 16.23
N TRP A 102 9.89 13.25 15.53
CA TRP A 102 9.55 11.95 16.10
C TRP A 102 10.43 11.63 17.31
N GLU A 103 11.75 11.82 17.18
CA GLU A 103 12.72 11.58 18.26
C GLU A 103 12.44 12.45 19.51
N LEU A 104 11.95 13.68 19.33
CA LEU A 104 11.56 14.56 20.43
C LEU A 104 10.23 14.16 21.10
N GLU A 105 9.37 13.44 20.39
CA GLU A 105 8.05 13.01 20.85
C GLU A 105 8.06 11.56 21.39
N ILE A 106 9.22 10.89 21.42
CA ILE A 106 9.35 9.54 21.99
C ILE A 106 8.83 9.53 23.43
N GLY A 107 7.87 8.64 23.69
CA GLY A 107 7.22 8.49 24.99
C GLY A 107 5.94 9.31 25.16
N ASN A 108 5.65 10.25 24.27
CA ASN A 108 4.39 11.01 24.29
C ASN A 108 3.33 10.29 23.45
N ALA A 109 2.33 9.72 24.12
CA ALA A 109 1.19 9.10 23.44
C ALA A 109 0.16 10.18 23.04
N ARG A 110 0.16 10.57 21.76
CA ARG A 110 -0.79 11.52 21.15
C ARG A 110 -1.38 10.94 19.87
N LEU A 111 -2.63 11.29 19.57
CA LEU A 111 -3.32 10.82 18.36
C LEU A 111 -2.54 11.18 17.09
N THR A 112 -2.04 12.42 17.00
CA THR A 112 -1.26 12.89 15.85
C THR A 112 0.10 12.20 15.72
N ASN A 113 0.70 11.70 16.82
CA ASN A 113 1.92 10.90 16.75
C ASN A 113 1.61 9.52 16.15
N ILE A 114 0.50 8.88 16.56
CA ILE A 114 0.05 7.60 15.95
C ILE A 114 -0.18 7.78 14.45
N GLN A 115 -0.90 8.84 14.06
CA GLN A 115 -1.17 9.17 12.66
C GLN A 115 0.12 9.43 11.87
N ALA A 116 1.09 10.13 12.46
CA ALA A 116 2.38 10.40 11.82
C ALA A 116 3.18 9.11 11.59
N ALA A 117 3.19 8.17 12.55
CA ALA A 117 3.85 6.88 12.38
C ALA A 117 3.24 6.04 11.25
N ILE A 118 1.92 6.07 11.08
CA ILE A 118 1.25 5.40 9.95
C ILE A 118 1.79 5.96 8.62
N VAL A 119 1.85 7.29 8.48
CA VAL A 119 2.36 7.93 7.25
C VAL A 119 3.85 7.67 7.06
N LEU A 120 4.66 7.74 8.12
CA LEU A 120 6.10 7.44 8.06
C LEU A 120 6.36 5.99 7.64
N SER A 121 5.54 5.04 8.07
CA SER A 121 5.63 3.65 7.60
C SER A 121 5.52 3.58 6.08
N ILE A 122 4.53 4.23 5.49
CA ILE A 122 4.29 4.22 4.05
C ILE A 122 5.47 4.86 3.30
N VAL A 123 6.02 5.95 3.82
CA VAL A 123 7.22 6.59 3.25
C VAL A 123 8.41 5.64 3.27
N HIS A 124 8.61 4.90 4.37
CA HIS A 124 9.68 3.91 4.47
C HIS A 124 9.46 2.72 3.53
N ASP A 125 8.22 2.27 3.32
CA ASP A 125 7.88 1.23 2.35
C ASP A 125 8.26 1.69 0.92
N ALA A 126 7.93 2.92 0.54
CA ALA A 126 8.29 3.52 -0.76
C ALA A 126 9.82 3.63 -0.97
N ASN A 127 10.57 3.77 0.12
CA ASN A 127 12.03 3.86 0.12
C ASN A 127 12.72 2.50 0.17
N GLY A 128 11.99 1.38 0.19
CA GLY A 128 12.57 0.03 0.30
C GLY A 128 13.16 -0.24 1.69
N SER A 129 12.55 0.34 2.73
CA SER A 129 12.96 0.24 4.13
C SER A 129 11.79 -0.18 5.04
N ASP A 130 10.95 -1.12 4.60
CA ASP A 130 9.74 -1.54 5.33
C ASP A 130 10.01 -2.07 6.74
N GLU A 131 11.21 -2.57 7.05
CA GLU A 131 11.54 -2.93 8.45
C GLU A 131 11.60 -1.69 9.37
N VAL A 132 12.07 -0.56 8.84
CA VAL A 132 12.02 0.72 9.55
C VAL A 132 10.58 1.19 9.66
N GLY A 133 9.79 1.05 8.58
CA GLY A 133 8.36 1.37 8.58
C GLY A 133 7.58 0.56 9.63
N ARG A 134 7.84 -0.74 9.71
CA ARG A 134 7.28 -1.65 10.72
C ARG A 134 7.62 -1.24 12.15
N SER A 135 8.80 -0.66 12.39
CA SER A 135 9.16 -0.11 13.70
C SER A 135 8.25 1.08 14.07
N TYR A 136 7.94 1.97 13.13
CA TYR A 136 6.96 3.05 13.35
C TYR A 136 5.57 2.50 13.66
N LEU A 137 5.10 1.48 12.94
CA LEU A 137 3.81 0.83 13.23
C LEU A 137 3.81 0.16 14.61
N THR A 138 4.91 -0.45 15.01
CA THR A 138 5.06 -1.07 16.34
C THR A 138 4.93 -0.02 17.45
N GLN A 139 5.61 1.12 17.29
CA GLN A 139 5.50 2.25 18.23
C GLN A 139 4.10 2.87 18.22
N ALA A 140 3.45 2.97 17.05
CA ALA A 140 2.07 3.44 16.92
C ALA A 140 1.08 2.55 17.67
N VAL A 141 1.22 1.22 17.55
CA VAL A 141 0.41 0.24 18.29
C VAL A 141 0.62 0.38 19.79
N ALA A 142 1.86 0.53 20.24
CA ALA A 142 2.16 0.75 21.66
C ALA A 142 1.53 2.05 22.20
N ALA A 143 1.65 3.15 21.45
CA ALA A 143 1.01 4.43 21.81
C ALA A 143 -0.52 4.33 21.79
N ALA A 144 -1.10 3.64 20.82
CA ALA A 144 -2.55 3.41 20.73
C ALA A 144 -3.07 2.60 21.94
N HIS A 145 -2.33 1.59 22.40
CA HIS A 145 -2.66 0.88 23.63
C HIS A 145 -2.59 1.78 24.87
N ALA A 146 -1.54 2.61 24.99
CA ALA A 146 -1.39 3.55 26.10
C ALA A 146 -2.53 4.58 26.16
N MET A 147 -3.12 4.94 25.01
CA MET A 147 -4.27 5.84 24.90
C MET A 147 -5.63 5.15 24.99
N HIS A 148 -5.68 3.82 25.16
CA HIS A 148 -6.90 3.01 25.07
C HIS A 148 -7.67 3.20 23.74
N LEU A 149 -6.95 3.51 22.66
CA LEU A 149 -7.52 3.90 21.36
C LEU A 149 -8.41 2.82 20.72
N PHE A 150 -8.15 1.55 21.00
CA PHE A 150 -8.90 0.43 20.42
C PHE A 150 -10.20 0.11 21.17
N SER A 151 -10.41 0.68 22.35
CA SER A 151 -11.58 0.41 23.20
C SER A 151 -12.62 1.50 23.02
N THR A 152 -13.90 1.15 23.21
CA THR A 152 -14.97 2.16 23.29
C THR A 152 -14.71 3.07 24.49
N PRO A 153 -14.67 4.41 24.31
CA PRO A 153 -14.51 5.34 25.42
C PRO A 153 -15.57 5.11 26.51
N THR A 154 -15.14 5.09 27.76
CA THR A 154 -16.04 4.90 28.92
C THR A 154 -16.68 6.19 29.39
N THR A 155 -16.10 7.33 29.01
CA THR A 155 -16.60 8.68 29.26
C THR A 155 -17.30 9.22 28.01
N ASN A 156 -18.26 10.13 28.18
CA ASN A 156 -18.88 10.86 27.08
C ASN A 156 -17.82 11.72 26.37
N SER A 157 -17.15 11.17 25.36
CA SER A 157 -16.36 11.93 24.39
C SER A 157 -17.30 12.75 23.50
N ASP A 158 -16.86 13.93 23.04
CA ASP A 158 -17.58 14.61 21.95
C ASP A 158 -17.53 13.75 20.67
N ASP A 159 -18.50 13.93 19.77
CA ASP A 159 -18.63 13.10 18.57
C ASP A 159 -17.39 13.20 17.67
N VAL A 160 -16.72 14.36 17.64
CA VAL A 160 -15.53 14.61 16.82
C VAL A 160 -14.33 13.79 17.34
N GLU A 161 -14.08 13.82 18.64
CA GLU A 161 -13.05 13.03 19.30
C GLU A 161 -13.29 11.54 19.14
N TYR A 162 -14.52 11.07 19.34
CA TYR A 162 -14.88 9.67 19.09
C TYR A 162 -14.56 9.27 17.65
N ASN A 163 -15.00 10.05 16.67
CA ASN A 163 -14.80 9.75 15.26
C ASN A 163 -13.31 9.78 14.87
N ALA A 164 -12.55 10.77 15.36
CA ALA A 164 -11.12 10.85 15.10
C ALA A 164 -10.36 9.64 15.68
N MET A 165 -10.73 9.21 16.89
CA MET A 165 -10.18 8.02 17.54
C MET A 165 -10.53 6.75 16.77
N ALA A 166 -11.82 6.54 16.45
CA ALA A 166 -12.29 5.37 15.73
C ALA A 166 -11.63 5.27 14.34
N PHE A 167 -11.61 6.36 13.59
CA PHE A 167 -10.96 6.42 12.29
C PHE A 167 -9.48 6.03 12.39
N THR A 168 -8.74 6.62 13.34
CA THR A 168 -7.30 6.34 13.52
C THR A 168 -7.06 4.89 13.97
N ALA A 169 -7.90 4.35 14.86
CA ALA A 169 -7.80 2.96 15.32
C ALA A 169 -7.94 1.97 14.16
N TRP A 170 -8.96 2.17 13.31
CA TRP A 170 -9.22 1.33 12.14
C TRP A 170 -8.21 1.54 11.01
N ALA A 171 -7.72 2.77 10.82
CA ALA A 171 -6.62 3.07 9.92
C ALA A 171 -5.34 2.31 10.32
N LEU A 172 -4.95 2.39 11.59
CA LEU A 172 -3.77 1.69 12.12
C LEU A 172 -3.92 0.17 11.99
N PHE A 173 -5.05 -0.39 12.43
CA PHE A 173 -5.33 -1.82 12.32
C PHE A 173 -5.28 -2.30 10.87
N GLY A 174 -5.88 -1.53 9.96
CA GLY A 174 -5.90 -1.84 8.54
C GLY A 174 -4.52 -1.81 7.90
N LEU A 175 -3.73 -0.76 8.11
CA LEU A 175 -2.40 -0.64 7.50
C LEU A 175 -1.47 -1.73 8.04
N GLN A 176 -1.41 -1.95 9.35
CA GLN A 176 -0.53 -2.98 9.92
C GLN A 176 -0.90 -4.39 9.43
N GLY A 177 -2.19 -4.65 9.20
CA GLY A 177 -2.68 -5.93 8.67
C GLY A 177 -2.26 -6.15 7.22
N VAL A 178 -2.43 -5.14 6.37
CA VAL A 178 -1.97 -5.17 4.96
C VAL A 178 -0.45 -5.34 4.89
N HIS A 179 0.29 -4.54 5.66
CA HIS A 179 1.75 -4.63 5.72
C HIS A 179 2.17 -6.04 6.16
N SER A 180 1.65 -6.55 7.28
CA SER A 180 2.01 -7.86 7.81
C SER A 180 1.67 -9.00 6.86
N PHE A 181 0.55 -8.92 6.14
CA PHE A 181 0.20 -9.88 5.10
C PHE A 181 1.22 -9.89 3.97
N HIS A 182 1.57 -8.73 3.42
CA HIS A 182 2.48 -8.67 2.27
C HIS A 182 3.95 -8.95 2.61
N VAL A 183 4.40 -8.67 3.83
CA VAL A 183 5.77 -9.00 4.27
C VAL A 183 5.92 -10.40 4.89
N PHE A 184 4.84 -11.19 4.91
CA PHE A 184 4.78 -12.53 5.51
C PHE A 184 5.26 -12.53 6.97
N LYS A 185 4.70 -11.62 7.78
CA LYS A 185 4.98 -11.50 9.23
C LYS A 185 3.68 -11.55 10.01
N ALA A 186 3.76 -11.99 11.27
CA ALA A 186 2.62 -11.94 12.18
C ALA A 186 2.09 -10.50 12.30
N PRO A 187 0.76 -10.30 12.34
CA PRO A 187 0.20 -8.98 12.58
C PRO A 187 0.58 -8.45 13.96
N LEU A 188 0.76 -7.14 14.05
CA LEU A 188 1.00 -6.44 15.32
C LEU A 188 -0.26 -6.43 16.20
N LEU A 189 -1.44 -6.45 15.57
CA LEU A 189 -2.74 -6.54 16.22
C LEU A 189 -3.46 -7.80 15.75
N SER A 190 -3.74 -8.72 16.66
CA SER A 190 -4.44 -9.97 16.33
C SER A 190 -5.95 -9.81 16.16
N MET A 191 -6.54 -8.79 16.79
CA MET A 191 -7.99 -8.55 16.80
C MET A 191 -8.32 -7.15 16.29
N PRO A 192 -9.47 -6.97 15.61
CA PRO A 192 -9.92 -5.64 15.20
C PRO A 192 -10.22 -4.73 16.40
N PRO A 193 -10.22 -3.40 16.20
CA PRO A 193 -10.62 -2.45 17.23
C PRO A 193 -12.05 -2.73 17.74
N SER A 194 -12.26 -2.59 19.05
CA SER A 194 -13.60 -2.69 19.66
C SER A 194 -14.39 -1.39 19.51
N ILE A 195 -13.70 -0.24 19.44
CA ILE A 195 -14.32 1.03 19.06
C ILE A 195 -14.96 0.90 17.67
N GLN A 196 -16.23 1.28 17.56
CA GLN A 196 -17.00 1.10 16.34
C GLN A 196 -16.82 2.28 15.39
N LEU A 197 -16.86 1.99 14.10
CA LEU A 197 -16.95 3.02 13.08
C LEU A 197 -18.37 3.60 13.04
N SER A 198 -18.48 4.91 12.78
CA SER A 198 -19.78 5.59 12.65
C SER A 198 -20.59 5.06 11.47
N THR A 199 -21.90 4.97 11.64
CA THR A 199 -22.81 4.65 10.54
C THR A 199 -23.11 5.88 9.66
N GLN A 200 -22.80 7.08 10.15
CA GLN A 200 -23.03 8.35 9.45
C GLN A 200 -21.86 8.66 8.51
N ASP A 201 -22.18 8.97 7.24
CA ASP A 201 -21.17 9.10 6.18
C ASP A 201 -20.32 10.39 6.31
N ASP A 202 -20.86 11.44 6.93
CA ASP A 202 -20.18 12.71 7.18
C ASP A 202 -19.00 12.59 8.16
N CYS A 203 -19.00 11.58 9.03
CA CYS A 203 -17.91 11.34 9.99
C CYS A 203 -16.56 10.95 9.35
N TYR A 204 -16.52 10.62 8.06
CA TYR A 204 -15.32 10.17 7.35
C TYR A 204 -14.65 11.27 6.53
N GLY A 205 -15.37 12.37 6.35
CA GLY A 205 -15.00 13.44 5.42
C GLY A 205 -15.13 13.03 3.96
N ASP A 206 -15.07 14.03 3.08
CA ASP A 206 -15.15 13.84 1.64
C ASP A 206 -14.31 14.88 0.91
N PHE A 207 -13.99 14.63 -0.36
CA PHE A 207 -13.36 15.62 -1.21
C PHE A 207 -13.96 15.62 -2.61
N GLY A 208 -14.10 16.84 -3.15
CA GLY A 208 -14.57 17.05 -4.51
C GLY A 208 -13.46 16.84 -5.53
N LEU A 209 -13.71 15.96 -6.50
CA LEU A 209 -12.87 15.82 -7.69
C LEU A 209 -13.46 16.63 -8.84
N ARG A 210 -12.66 17.54 -9.40
CA ARG A 210 -13.08 18.32 -10.57
C ARG A 210 -12.51 17.69 -11.82
N TYR A 211 -13.40 17.06 -12.60
CA TYR A 211 -13.07 16.53 -13.92
C TYR A 211 -13.36 17.58 -15.00
N PRO A 212 -12.56 17.65 -16.08
CA PRO A 212 -12.80 18.59 -17.18
C PRO A 212 -14.21 18.49 -17.79
N SER A 213 -14.77 17.28 -17.81
CA SER A 213 -16.11 16.98 -18.36
C SER A 213 -17.26 17.16 -17.35
N ALA A 214 -16.97 17.34 -16.06
CA ALA A 214 -18.00 17.43 -15.03
C ALA A 214 -18.50 18.88 -14.86
N LYS A 215 -19.81 19.05 -14.64
CA LYS A 215 -20.43 20.36 -14.38
C LYS A 215 -20.02 20.98 -13.04
N GLY A 216 -19.46 20.18 -12.14
CA GLY A 216 -19.02 20.59 -10.80
C GLY A 216 -18.12 19.53 -10.16
N PRO A 217 -17.65 19.76 -8.92
CA PRO A 217 -16.92 18.76 -8.16
C PRO A 217 -17.80 17.51 -7.94
N VAL A 218 -17.21 16.33 -8.15
CA VAL A 218 -17.82 15.03 -7.90
C VAL A 218 -17.34 14.52 -6.54
N SER A 219 -18.28 14.23 -5.65
CA SER A 219 -18.01 13.57 -4.36
C SER A 219 -17.43 12.17 -4.61
N ILE A 220 -16.46 11.76 -3.79
CA ILE A 220 -15.92 10.41 -3.87
C ILE A 220 -16.64 9.43 -2.93
N ASN A 221 -17.55 9.93 -2.09
CA ASN A 221 -18.26 9.16 -1.05
C ASN A 221 -17.29 8.25 -0.27
N TYR A 222 -16.36 8.88 0.46
CA TYR A 222 -15.24 8.17 1.07
C TYR A 222 -15.64 7.20 2.19
N ALA A 223 -16.75 7.46 2.89
CA ALA A 223 -17.25 6.61 3.97
C ALA A 223 -17.41 5.14 3.55
N ASN A 224 -18.03 4.89 2.39
CA ASN A 224 -18.18 3.54 1.86
C ASN A 224 -16.84 2.89 1.54
N THR A 225 -15.90 3.65 0.97
CA THR A 225 -14.55 3.17 0.67
C THR A 225 -13.83 2.73 1.95
N PHE A 226 -13.83 3.58 2.97
CA PHE A 226 -13.15 3.30 4.23
C PHE A 226 -13.74 2.08 4.96
N ARG A 227 -15.07 2.00 5.07
CA ARG A 227 -15.75 0.85 5.70
C ARG A 227 -15.46 -0.45 4.97
N THR A 228 -15.62 -0.47 3.65
CA THR A 228 -15.37 -1.66 2.82
C THR A 228 -13.92 -2.13 2.89
N PHE A 229 -12.94 -1.22 2.88
CA PHE A 229 -11.54 -1.58 3.10
C PHE A 229 -11.30 -2.10 4.52
N SER A 230 -11.93 -1.51 5.54
CA SER A 230 -11.77 -1.95 6.93
C SER A 230 -12.22 -3.41 7.09
N GLU A 231 -13.39 -3.76 6.56
CA GLU A 231 -13.92 -5.14 6.57
C GLU A 231 -12.99 -6.13 5.84
N PHE A 232 -12.51 -5.76 4.65
CA PHE A 232 -11.58 -6.58 3.89
C PHE A 232 -10.27 -6.84 4.66
N ARG A 233 -9.75 -5.79 5.31
CA ARG A 233 -8.49 -5.85 6.06
C ARG A 233 -8.62 -6.68 7.33
N VAL A 234 -9.81 -6.84 7.91
CA VAL A 234 -10.06 -7.83 8.98
C VAL A 234 -9.80 -9.25 8.46
N ILE A 235 -10.34 -9.61 7.29
CA ILE A 235 -10.12 -10.94 6.70
C ILE A 235 -8.63 -11.16 6.44
N MET A 236 -7.96 -10.16 5.85
CA MET A 236 -6.52 -10.22 5.56
C MET A 236 -5.67 -10.35 6.83
N ASN A 237 -6.00 -9.61 7.89
CA ASN A 237 -5.31 -9.70 9.17
C ASN A 237 -5.44 -11.09 9.78
N ASP A 238 -6.63 -11.69 9.73
CA ASP A 238 -6.86 -13.05 10.23
C ASP A 238 -6.07 -14.10 9.44
N VAL A 239 -5.96 -13.94 8.11
CA VAL A 239 -5.10 -14.78 7.27
C VAL A 239 -3.64 -14.65 7.73
N ALA A 240 -3.12 -13.42 7.86
CA ALA A 240 -1.76 -13.18 8.34
C ALA A 240 -1.53 -13.77 9.74
N ALA A 241 -2.50 -13.65 10.65
CA ALA A 241 -2.42 -14.21 11.99
C ALA A 241 -2.29 -15.74 11.97
N VAL A 242 -3.05 -16.42 11.11
CA VAL A 242 -3.04 -17.88 10.98
C VAL A 242 -1.72 -18.40 10.40
N PHE A 243 -1.23 -17.77 9.33
CA PHE A 243 -0.10 -18.29 8.56
C PHE A 243 1.26 -17.81 9.07
N PHE A 244 1.34 -16.63 9.71
CA PHE A 244 2.64 -16.02 10.04
C PHE A 244 2.94 -15.92 11.54
N SER A 245 2.03 -16.33 12.42
CA SER A 245 2.26 -16.31 13.89
C SER A 245 2.96 -17.56 14.45
N GLY A 246 3.49 -18.44 13.58
CA GLY A 246 4.22 -19.65 13.99
C GLY A 246 3.36 -20.75 14.61
N PHE A 247 2.03 -20.71 14.41
CA PHE A 247 1.16 -21.82 14.79
C PHE A 247 1.49 -23.05 13.96
N LYS A 248 1.65 -24.21 14.62
CA LYS A 248 1.78 -25.49 13.92
C LYS A 248 0.42 -25.87 13.33
N ASN A 249 0.19 -25.51 12.08
CA ASN A 249 -0.98 -25.98 11.34
C ASN A 249 -0.66 -27.35 10.74
N THR A 250 -1.52 -28.34 10.95
CA THR A 250 -1.47 -29.59 10.16
C THR A 250 -2.08 -29.34 8.79
N PRO A 251 -1.73 -30.11 7.74
CA PRO A 251 -2.30 -29.93 6.40
C PRO A 251 -3.84 -29.87 6.39
N ASP A 252 -4.52 -30.76 7.13
CA ASP A 252 -5.98 -30.77 7.23
C ASP A 252 -6.53 -29.47 7.84
N THR A 253 -5.88 -28.95 8.90
CA THR A 253 -6.30 -27.68 9.50
C THR A 253 -6.05 -26.48 8.59
N ILE A 254 -5.02 -26.53 7.73
CA ILE A 254 -4.77 -25.48 6.72
C ILE A 254 -5.90 -25.46 5.70
N VAL A 255 -6.27 -26.63 5.18
CA VAL A 255 -7.37 -26.78 4.20
C VAL A 255 -8.67 -26.20 4.74
N ASP A 256 -9.06 -26.56 5.95
CA ASP A 256 -10.32 -26.07 6.56
C ASP A 256 -10.29 -24.56 6.81
N ARG A 257 -9.14 -24.02 7.26
CA ARG A 257 -8.98 -22.57 7.44
C ARG A 257 -9.07 -21.83 6.10
N ILE A 258 -8.41 -22.31 5.05
CA ILE A 258 -8.46 -21.69 3.71
C ILE A 258 -9.90 -21.68 3.19
N LYS A 259 -10.64 -22.79 3.31
CA LYS A 259 -12.06 -22.83 2.91
C LYS A 259 -12.88 -21.78 3.66
N GLY A 260 -12.68 -21.66 4.98
CA GLY A 260 -13.33 -20.65 5.80
C GLY A 260 -13.01 -19.22 5.34
N PHE A 261 -11.75 -18.93 5.01
CA PHE A 261 -11.36 -17.62 4.47
C PHE A 261 -11.96 -17.35 3.09
N CYS A 262 -11.97 -18.33 2.18
CA CYS A 262 -12.59 -18.18 0.86
C CYS A 262 -14.09 -17.86 0.96
N ILE A 263 -14.82 -18.50 1.88
CA ILE A 263 -16.24 -18.22 2.12
C ILE A 263 -16.45 -16.80 2.63
N ARG A 264 -15.65 -16.37 3.61
CA ARG A 264 -15.72 -14.99 4.15
C ARG A 264 -15.41 -13.96 3.07
N LEU A 265 -14.40 -14.23 2.25
CA LEU A 265 -13.94 -13.35 1.19
C LEU A 265 -14.97 -13.23 0.06
N ASP A 266 -15.56 -14.34 -0.41
CA ASP A 266 -16.66 -14.33 -1.39
C ASP A 266 -17.91 -13.62 -0.85
N SER A 267 -18.28 -13.88 0.41
CA SER A 267 -19.40 -13.19 1.06
C SER A 267 -19.18 -11.67 1.11
N TRP A 268 -18.00 -11.23 1.52
CA TRP A 268 -17.64 -9.80 1.52
C TRP A 268 -17.74 -9.20 0.11
N TYR A 269 -17.21 -9.88 -0.92
CA TYR A 269 -17.20 -9.38 -2.29
C TYR A 269 -18.60 -9.25 -2.91
N ARG A 270 -19.51 -10.19 -2.61
CA ARG A 270 -20.91 -10.15 -3.07
C ARG A 270 -21.70 -9.01 -2.44
N ASN A 271 -21.32 -8.59 -1.23
CA ASN A 271 -22.01 -7.56 -0.47
C ASN A 271 -21.40 -6.16 -0.64
N LEU A 272 -20.51 -5.96 -1.63
CA LEU A 272 -19.95 -4.64 -1.92
C LEU A 272 -21.06 -3.60 -2.17
N PRO A 273 -20.94 -2.39 -1.57
CA PRO A 273 -21.91 -1.32 -1.78
C PRO A 273 -21.93 -0.92 -3.26
N PRO A 274 -23.07 -0.40 -3.78
CA PRO A 274 -23.26 -0.15 -5.21
C PRO A 274 -22.09 0.58 -5.88
N GLY A 275 -21.58 1.67 -5.28
CA GLY A 275 -20.50 2.48 -5.83
C GLY A 275 -19.10 1.83 -5.80
N LEU A 276 -18.95 0.64 -5.21
CA LEU A 276 -17.71 -0.14 -5.17
C LEU A 276 -17.84 -1.48 -5.91
N ARG A 277 -18.95 -1.70 -6.63
CA ARG A 277 -19.09 -2.88 -7.48
C ARG A 277 -18.21 -2.76 -8.71
N ALA A 278 -17.80 -3.91 -9.24
CA ALA A 278 -16.93 -3.97 -10.42
C ALA A 278 -17.51 -3.27 -11.67
N THR A 279 -18.83 -3.09 -11.73
CA THR A 279 -19.53 -2.38 -12.82
C THR A 279 -19.52 -0.87 -12.68
N GLU A 280 -19.25 -0.32 -11.49
CA GLU A 280 -19.35 1.11 -11.16
C GLU A 280 -17.97 1.78 -10.96
N ILE A 281 -16.90 1.08 -11.34
CA ILE A 281 -15.52 1.54 -11.12
C ILE A 281 -15.26 2.85 -11.88
N THR A 282 -14.89 3.87 -11.11
CA THR A 282 -14.53 5.22 -11.57
C THR A 282 -13.11 5.60 -11.18
N PHE A 283 -12.64 5.19 -10.00
CA PHE A 283 -11.37 5.67 -9.43
C PHE A 283 -10.30 4.57 -9.34
N PRO A 284 -9.00 4.94 -9.33
CA PRO A 284 -7.90 3.95 -9.26
C PRO A 284 -7.98 3.02 -8.05
N TRP A 285 -8.32 3.53 -6.86
CA TRP A 285 -8.42 2.70 -5.65
C TRP A 285 -9.56 1.68 -5.70
N GLN A 286 -10.61 1.94 -6.48
CA GLN A 286 -11.70 0.98 -6.69
C GLN A 286 -11.21 -0.20 -7.54
N LEU A 287 -10.36 0.03 -8.56
CA LEU A 287 -9.68 -1.07 -9.25
C LEU A 287 -8.78 -1.84 -8.30
N LYS A 288 -7.97 -1.13 -7.49
CA LYS A 288 -7.07 -1.75 -6.51
C LYS A 288 -7.83 -2.64 -5.53
N LEU A 289 -9.03 -2.26 -5.10
CA LEU A 289 -9.91 -3.10 -4.27
C LEU A 289 -10.15 -4.48 -4.91
N HIS A 290 -10.55 -4.50 -6.19
CA HIS A 290 -10.83 -5.75 -6.91
C HIS A 290 -9.55 -6.54 -7.20
N ILE A 291 -8.45 -5.87 -7.58
CA ILE A 291 -7.17 -6.54 -7.81
C ILE A 291 -6.68 -7.19 -6.50
N HIS A 292 -6.80 -6.51 -5.37
CA HIS A 292 -6.38 -7.03 -4.07
C HIS A 292 -7.25 -8.21 -3.60
N TYR A 293 -8.56 -8.18 -3.87
CA TYR A 293 -9.45 -9.32 -3.64
C TYR A 293 -8.97 -10.58 -4.39
N TYR A 294 -8.65 -10.44 -5.69
CA TYR A 294 -8.14 -11.57 -6.47
C TYR A 294 -6.74 -11.97 -6.05
N ASN A 295 -5.88 -11.03 -5.66
CA ASN A 295 -4.56 -11.36 -5.13
C ASN A 295 -4.64 -12.24 -3.87
N LEU A 296 -5.48 -11.87 -2.89
CA LEU A 296 -5.68 -12.70 -1.69
C LEU A 296 -6.29 -14.06 -2.04
N THR A 297 -7.22 -14.09 -3.00
CA THR A 297 -7.84 -15.34 -3.47
C THR A 297 -6.81 -16.26 -4.11
N VAL A 298 -5.93 -15.74 -4.97
CA VAL A 298 -4.85 -16.52 -5.60
C VAL A 298 -3.92 -17.07 -4.52
N TYR A 299 -3.46 -16.25 -3.57
CA TYR A 299 -2.62 -16.71 -2.46
C TYR A 299 -3.26 -17.86 -1.67
N LEU A 300 -4.55 -17.74 -1.33
CA LEU A 300 -5.28 -18.79 -0.60
C LEU A 300 -5.44 -20.07 -1.41
N LEU A 301 -5.84 -19.97 -2.68
CA LEU A 301 -6.10 -21.13 -3.54
C LEU A 301 -4.81 -21.82 -3.99
N GLU A 302 -3.74 -21.08 -4.29
CA GLU A 302 -2.43 -21.69 -4.55
C GLU A 302 -1.92 -22.44 -3.34
N THR A 303 -2.04 -21.86 -2.14
CA THR A 303 -1.68 -22.56 -0.90
C THR A 303 -2.48 -23.85 -0.76
N LEU A 304 -3.79 -23.81 -1.01
CA LEU A 304 -4.64 -25.00 -0.97
C LEU A 304 -4.17 -26.08 -1.96
N CYS A 305 -3.82 -25.69 -3.20
CA CYS A 305 -3.31 -26.59 -4.22
C CYS A 305 -1.94 -27.20 -3.82
N MET A 306 -1.07 -26.43 -3.18
CA MET A 306 0.27 -26.89 -2.78
C MET A 306 0.25 -27.76 -1.52
N THR A 307 -0.70 -27.55 -0.59
CA THR A 307 -0.80 -28.33 0.65
C THR A 307 -1.67 -29.58 0.54
N THR A 308 -2.46 -29.70 -0.53
CA THR A 308 -3.37 -30.84 -0.76
C THR A 308 -2.71 -31.83 -1.72
N ALA A 309 -2.87 -33.14 -1.47
CA ALA A 309 -2.39 -34.15 -2.42
C ALA A 309 -3.02 -33.92 -3.81
N PRO A 310 -2.25 -33.94 -4.92
CA PRO A 310 -2.77 -33.59 -6.25
C PRO A 310 -4.03 -34.35 -6.68
N ALA A 311 -4.14 -35.62 -6.29
CA ALA A 311 -5.31 -36.47 -6.58
C ALA A 311 -6.60 -36.06 -5.84
N LEU A 312 -6.49 -35.18 -4.83
CA LEU A 312 -7.59 -34.70 -4.00
C LEU A 312 -7.95 -33.24 -4.29
N VAL A 313 -7.21 -32.55 -5.17
CA VAL A 313 -7.54 -31.19 -5.58
C VAL A 313 -8.69 -31.25 -6.58
N ASP A 314 -9.82 -30.68 -6.21
CA ASP A 314 -11.01 -30.59 -7.06
C ASP A 314 -10.70 -29.73 -8.31
N GLU A 315 -11.07 -30.21 -9.50
CA GLU A 315 -10.97 -29.48 -10.76
C GLU A 315 -11.67 -28.10 -10.68
N SER A 316 -12.73 -28.00 -9.87
CA SER A 316 -13.41 -26.73 -9.63
C SER A 316 -12.49 -25.70 -8.96
N VAL A 317 -11.62 -26.11 -8.03
CA VAL A 317 -10.66 -25.22 -7.35
C VAL A 317 -9.61 -24.70 -8.33
N GLN A 318 -9.07 -25.59 -9.17
CA GLN A 318 -8.10 -25.20 -10.22
C GLN A 318 -8.71 -24.20 -11.19
N LYS A 319 -9.98 -24.41 -11.57
CA LYS A 319 -10.71 -23.47 -12.43
C LYS A 319 -10.89 -22.11 -11.74
N VAL A 320 -11.31 -22.06 -10.48
CA VAL A 320 -11.47 -20.79 -9.75
C VAL A 320 -10.14 -20.05 -9.60
N LEU A 321 -9.06 -20.77 -9.33
CA LEU A 321 -7.71 -20.21 -9.25
C LEU A 321 -7.26 -19.60 -10.59
N SER A 322 -7.41 -20.34 -11.69
CA SER A 322 -7.12 -19.84 -13.04
C SER A 322 -7.95 -18.61 -13.38
N ASP A 323 -9.26 -18.64 -13.11
CA ASP A 323 -10.16 -17.51 -13.30
C ASP A 323 -9.75 -16.29 -12.47
N ALA A 324 -9.25 -16.49 -11.25
CA ALA A 324 -8.78 -15.41 -10.38
C ALA A 324 -7.50 -14.75 -10.93
N LYS A 325 -6.54 -15.56 -11.41
CA LYS A 325 -5.31 -15.07 -12.07
C LYS A 325 -5.65 -14.24 -13.32
N ILE A 326 -6.55 -14.74 -14.17
CA ILE A 326 -7.01 -14.04 -15.38
C ILE A 326 -7.70 -12.71 -15.04
N LYS A 327 -8.57 -12.70 -14.02
CA LYS A 327 -9.27 -11.47 -13.58
C LYS A 327 -8.29 -10.45 -13.01
N MET A 328 -7.30 -10.90 -12.23
CA MET A 328 -6.24 -10.04 -11.71
C MET A 328 -5.46 -9.35 -12.85
N GLU A 329 -5.04 -10.13 -13.86
CA GLU A 329 -4.35 -9.60 -15.04
C GLU A 329 -5.25 -8.62 -15.84
N THR A 330 -6.51 -8.98 -16.06
CA THR A 330 -7.48 -8.15 -16.77
C THR A 330 -7.68 -6.80 -16.07
N LEU A 331 -7.83 -6.82 -14.75
CA LEU A 331 -8.00 -5.59 -13.96
C LEU A 331 -6.74 -4.74 -13.96
N LEU A 332 -5.55 -5.33 -13.95
CA LEU A 332 -4.29 -4.59 -14.07
C LEU A 332 -4.14 -3.92 -15.45
N ARG A 333 -4.53 -4.62 -16.53
CA ARG A 333 -4.62 -4.03 -17.88
C ARG A 333 -5.63 -2.88 -17.93
N LEU A 334 -6.80 -3.04 -17.29
CA LEU A 334 -7.81 -1.97 -17.20
C LEU A 334 -7.32 -0.77 -16.39
N TYR A 335 -6.55 -1.00 -15.31
CA TYR A 335 -5.90 0.07 -14.56
C TYR A 335 -4.99 0.89 -15.45
N TYR A 336 -4.10 0.23 -16.19
CA TYR A 336 -3.21 0.91 -17.13
C TYR A 336 -3.98 1.71 -18.19
N GLN A 337 -4.99 1.09 -18.83
CA GLN A 337 -5.76 1.74 -19.89
C GLN A 337 -6.53 2.98 -19.41
N ARG A 338 -6.94 3.04 -18.14
CA ARG A 338 -7.73 4.15 -17.59
C ARG A 338 -6.89 5.21 -16.89
N HIS A 339 -5.77 4.83 -16.29
CA HIS A 339 -5.03 5.69 -15.37
C HIS A 339 -3.53 5.78 -15.66
N GLY A 340 -3.00 4.94 -16.55
CA GLY A 340 -1.56 4.81 -16.76
C GLY A 340 -0.84 4.26 -15.54
N PHE A 341 0.48 4.38 -15.53
CA PHE A 341 1.33 4.05 -14.37
C PHE A 341 2.27 5.19 -13.98
N GLU A 342 2.16 6.36 -14.60
CA GLU A 342 3.03 7.52 -14.37
C GLU A 342 2.76 8.18 -13.01
N SER A 343 1.50 8.16 -12.57
CA SER A 343 1.11 8.67 -11.25
C SER A 343 1.55 7.73 -10.14
N TYR A 344 2.19 8.26 -9.12
CA TYR A 344 2.68 7.48 -7.98
C TYR A 344 1.55 6.69 -7.29
N ASP A 345 1.80 5.40 -7.09
CA ASP A 345 0.90 4.50 -6.37
C ASP A 345 1.74 3.37 -5.74
N ILE A 346 2.06 3.46 -4.45
CA ILE A 346 2.91 2.45 -3.80
C ILE A 346 2.29 1.04 -3.85
N PHE A 347 0.96 0.94 -3.80
CA PHE A 347 0.30 -0.36 -3.77
C PHE A 347 0.32 -1.08 -5.12
N ILE A 348 0.28 -0.33 -6.24
CA ILE A 348 0.31 -0.97 -7.56
C ILE A 348 1.62 -1.72 -7.79
N ILE A 349 2.71 -1.32 -7.14
CA ILE A 349 4.02 -1.98 -7.24
C ILE A 349 3.96 -3.42 -6.72
N ILE A 350 3.26 -3.65 -5.59
CA ILE A 350 3.07 -5.00 -5.05
C ILE A 350 2.32 -5.88 -6.05
N LEU A 351 1.28 -5.35 -6.67
CA LEU A 351 0.44 -6.06 -7.64
C LEU A 351 1.18 -6.33 -8.95
N LEU A 352 1.95 -5.33 -9.44
CA LEU A 352 2.82 -5.44 -10.60
C LEU A 352 3.90 -6.50 -10.37
N ALA A 353 4.57 -6.48 -9.22
CA ALA A 353 5.57 -7.48 -8.85
C ALA A 353 4.98 -8.90 -8.87
N PHE A 354 3.85 -9.10 -8.19
CA PHE A 354 3.18 -10.39 -8.12
C PHE A 354 2.87 -10.95 -9.53
N VAL A 355 2.21 -10.16 -10.38
CA VAL A 355 1.86 -10.57 -11.75
C VAL A 355 3.13 -10.76 -12.59
N GLY A 356 4.09 -9.85 -12.51
CA GLY A 356 5.33 -9.89 -13.28
C GLY A 356 6.12 -11.17 -13.05
N PHE A 357 6.39 -11.50 -11.80
CA PHE A 357 7.15 -12.68 -11.42
C PHE A 357 6.40 -13.98 -11.77
N MET A 358 5.09 -14.03 -11.53
CA MET A 358 4.23 -15.15 -11.94
C MET A 358 4.31 -15.45 -13.45
N HIS A 359 4.33 -14.41 -14.30
CA HIS A 359 4.46 -14.61 -15.74
C HIS A 359 5.90 -14.89 -16.18
N ALA A 360 6.89 -14.20 -15.60
CA ALA A 360 8.30 -14.35 -15.95
C ALA A 360 8.81 -15.79 -15.77
N LYS A 361 8.49 -16.42 -14.62
CA LYS A 361 8.84 -17.83 -14.32
C LYS A 361 8.36 -18.84 -15.36
N ASN A 362 7.29 -18.51 -16.06
CA ASN A 362 6.63 -19.42 -16.97
C ASN A 362 6.97 -19.14 -18.44
N LEU A 363 7.81 -18.14 -18.74
CA LEU A 363 8.16 -17.80 -20.13
C LEU A 363 8.87 -18.95 -20.85
N GLU A 364 9.79 -19.64 -20.19
CA GLU A 364 10.58 -20.74 -20.80
C GLU A 364 9.78 -22.03 -20.97
N ASN A 365 8.73 -22.23 -20.16
CA ASN A 365 7.95 -23.47 -20.10
C ASN A 365 6.57 -23.37 -20.80
N SER A 366 6.28 -22.26 -21.48
CA SER A 366 4.96 -22.03 -22.08
C SER A 366 4.85 -22.54 -23.52
N GLU A 367 3.68 -23.11 -23.85
CA GLU A 367 3.30 -23.35 -25.24
C GLU A 367 3.22 -22.04 -26.04
N MET A 368 3.43 -22.10 -27.35
CA MET A 368 3.48 -20.91 -28.21
C MET A 368 2.25 -19.99 -28.11
N ALA A 369 1.06 -20.55 -27.93
CA ALA A 369 -0.19 -19.77 -27.83
C ALA A 369 -0.27 -18.93 -26.54
N ASP A 370 0.24 -19.46 -25.43
CA ASP A 370 0.26 -18.75 -24.14
C ASP A 370 1.45 -17.81 -24.03
N LEU A 371 2.54 -18.09 -24.75
CA LEU A 371 3.79 -17.36 -24.67
C LEU A 371 3.64 -15.87 -25.05
N GLU A 372 2.90 -15.55 -26.12
CA GLU A 372 2.70 -14.16 -26.55
C GLU A 372 1.89 -13.36 -25.53
N SER A 373 0.84 -13.97 -24.96
CA SER A 373 0.04 -13.36 -23.90
C SER A 373 0.90 -13.04 -22.67
N ARG A 374 1.72 -14.01 -22.22
CA ARG A 374 2.64 -13.81 -21.09
C ARG A 374 3.66 -12.73 -21.36
N ARG A 375 4.27 -12.71 -22.55
CA ARG A 375 5.21 -11.66 -22.97
C ARG A 375 4.55 -10.29 -22.93
N SER A 376 3.32 -10.16 -23.43
CA SER A 376 2.54 -8.92 -23.34
C SER A 376 2.32 -8.47 -21.88
N THR A 377 2.01 -9.41 -20.98
CA THR A 377 1.86 -9.09 -19.55
C THR A 377 3.18 -8.62 -18.93
N VAL A 378 4.28 -9.30 -19.24
CA VAL A 378 5.62 -8.93 -18.74
C VAL A 378 6.02 -7.53 -19.23
N VAL A 379 5.78 -7.20 -20.50
CA VAL A 379 6.04 -5.85 -21.04
C VAL A 379 5.20 -4.79 -20.30
N LEU A 380 3.92 -5.07 -20.05
CA LEU A 380 3.07 -4.17 -19.29
C LEU A 380 3.59 -3.94 -17.86
N VAL A 381 4.03 -5.00 -17.20
CA VAL A 381 4.58 -4.91 -15.83
C VAL A 381 5.90 -4.15 -15.82
N LEU A 382 6.80 -4.41 -16.76
CA LEU A 382 8.04 -3.67 -16.91
C LEU A 382 7.78 -2.18 -17.12
N LYS A 383 6.79 -1.81 -17.94
CA LYS A 383 6.36 -0.42 -18.11
C LYS A 383 5.90 0.16 -16.78
N GLY A 384 5.01 -0.53 -16.07
CA GLY A 384 4.46 -0.04 -14.81
C GLY A 384 5.53 0.17 -13.74
N LEU A 385 6.44 -0.78 -13.57
CA LEU A 385 7.55 -0.66 -12.63
C LEU A 385 8.55 0.42 -13.10
N GLY A 386 8.78 0.56 -14.40
CA GLY A 386 9.56 1.65 -15.00
C GLY A 386 9.01 3.03 -14.64
N ASP A 387 7.72 3.26 -14.88
CA ASP A 387 7.05 4.52 -14.56
C ASP A 387 7.08 4.80 -13.04
N GLN A 388 6.84 3.78 -12.20
CA GLN A 388 6.88 3.92 -10.74
C GLN A 388 8.30 4.13 -10.17
N SER A 389 9.35 3.66 -10.85
CA SER A 389 10.75 3.84 -10.43
C SER A 389 11.21 5.30 -10.40
N ILE A 390 10.51 6.16 -11.14
CA ILE A 390 10.71 7.62 -11.12
C ILE A 390 10.16 8.21 -9.80
N ASN A 391 9.11 7.59 -9.25
CA ASN A 391 8.36 8.09 -8.10
C ASN A 391 8.93 7.61 -6.77
N CYS A 392 9.35 6.35 -6.67
CA CYS A 392 9.81 5.73 -5.43
C CYS A 392 10.90 4.69 -5.69
N TYR A 393 11.74 4.44 -4.68
CA TYR A 393 12.94 3.62 -4.84
C TYR A 393 12.63 2.13 -4.91
N VAL A 394 11.67 1.64 -4.13
CA VAL A 394 11.32 0.21 -4.10
C VAL A 394 10.93 -0.32 -5.49
N ALA A 395 10.22 0.48 -6.29
CA ALA A 395 9.89 0.13 -7.67
C ALA A 395 11.14 -0.07 -8.56
N LYS A 396 12.19 0.74 -8.36
CA LYS A 396 13.46 0.61 -9.08
C LYS A 396 14.15 -0.71 -8.75
N VAL A 397 14.19 -1.07 -7.47
CA VAL A 397 14.74 -2.35 -7.01
C VAL A 397 13.99 -3.54 -7.60
N VAL A 398 12.65 -3.54 -7.51
CA VAL A 398 11.80 -4.61 -8.05
C VAL A 398 11.94 -4.73 -9.56
N LEU A 399 12.01 -3.60 -10.27
CA LEU A 399 12.21 -3.57 -11.72
C LEU A 399 13.51 -4.28 -12.12
N ARG A 400 14.63 -3.97 -11.45
CA ARG A 400 15.92 -4.62 -11.71
C ARG A 400 15.83 -6.14 -11.52
N LEU A 401 15.22 -6.58 -10.44
CA LEU A 401 15.07 -8.01 -10.14
C LEU A 401 14.18 -8.73 -11.16
N LEU A 402 13.09 -8.09 -11.61
CA LEU A 402 12.24 -8.63 -12.66
C LEU A 402 12.98 -8.71 -14.01
N LYS A 403 13.79 -7.70 -14.37
CA LYS A 403 14.63 -7.75 -15.58
C LYS A 403 15.55 -8.98 -15.57
N GLY A 404 16.12 -9.31 -14.40
CA GLY A 404 16.96 -10.48 -14.20
C GLY A 404 16.24 -11.82 -14.35
N SER A 405 14.93 -11.88 -14.14
CA SER A 405 14.16 -13.13 -14.18
C SER A 405 13.54 -13.47 -15.54
N ILE A 406 13.60 -12.56 -16.53
CA ILE A 406 12.98 -12.73 -17.86
C ILE A 406 13.75 -13.73 -18.75
N GLY A 407 15.01 -14.03 -18.42
CA GLY A 407 15.85 -14.94 -19.19
C GLY A 407 16.42 -14.31 -20.47
N SER A 408 17.54 -14.86 -20.97
CA SER A 408 18.29 -14.28 -22.09
C SER A 408 17.49 -14.28 -23.41
N GLU A 409 16.69 -15.33 -23.65
CA GLU A 409 15.87 -15.48 -24.86
C GLU A 409 14.76 -14.43 -24.98
N ASN A 410 14.30 -13.86 -23.86
CA ASN A 410 13.25 -12.84 -23.83
C ASN A 410 13.80 -11.43 -23.54
N SER A 411 15.13 -11.25 -23.59
CA SER A 411 15.78 -9.94 -23.36
C SER A 411 15.31 -8.84 -24.33
N PHE A 412 14.78 -9.20 -25.50
CA PHE A 412 14.20 -8.25 -26.44
C PHE A 412 12.99 -7.49 -25.87
N LEU A 413 12.25 -8.08 -24.91
CA LEU A 413 11.13 -7.42 -24.24
C LEU A 413 11.54 -6.14 -23.51
N LEU A 414 12.80 -6.06 -23.06
CA LEU A 414 13.34 -4.87 -22.39
C LEU A 414 13.44 -3.66 -23.33
N LYS A 415 13.50 -3.89 -24.66
CA LYS A 415 13.56 -2.83 -25.67
C LYS A 415 12.18 -2.28 -26.04
N GLU A 416 11.12 -3.02 -25.69
CA GLU A 416 9.73 -2.61 -25.93
C GLU A 416 9.25 -1.52 -24.96
N VAL A 417 10.04 -1.25 -23.91
CA VAL A 417 9.74 -0.28 -22.86
C VAL A 417 10.86 0.74 -22.76
N ASP A 418 10.49 2.02 -22.84
CA ASP A 418 11.40 3.15 -22.66
C ASP A 418 11.72 3.33 -21.18
N ILE A 419 12.59 2.46 -20.66
CA ILE A 419 13.07 2.49 -19.28
C ILE A 419 14.40 3.23 -19.28
N ALA A 420 14.45 4.36 -18.57
CA ALA A 420 15.71 5.10 -18.38
C ALA A 420 16.81 4.15 -17.85
N GLU A 421 18.01 4.24 -18.43
CA GLU A 421 19.15 3.43 -17.99
C GLU A 421 19.42 3.68 -16.49
N GLU A 422 19.52 2.58 -15.74
CA GLU A 422 19.89 2.61 -14.32
C GLU A 422 21.40 2.85 -14.17
N GLY A 423 21.79 3.55 -13.11
CA GLY A 423 23.10 3.32 -12.51
C GLY A 423 24.14 4.40 -12.69
N GLY A 424 24.10 5.37 -11.79
CA GLY A 424 25.33 5.92 -11.20
C GLY A 424 25.84 5.02 -10.06
N GLU A 425 27.10 5.16 -9.67
CA GLU A 425 27.69 4.45 -8.51
C GLU A 425 26.87 4.67 -7.22
N GLU A 426 26.33 5.89 -7.03
CA GLU A 426 25.47 6.21 -5.89
C GLU A 426 24.20 5.36 -5.85
N GLU A 427 23.55 5.10 -6.99
CA GLU A 427 22.32 4.29 -7.00
C GLU A 427 22.60 2.83 -6.64
N ARG A 428 23.75 2.29 -7.07
CA ARG A 428 24.18 0.92 -6.71
C ARG A 428 24.57 0.81 -5.24
N ALA A 429 25.13 1.86 -4.66
CA ALA A 429 25.45 1.91 -3.24
C ALA A 429 24.18 1.88 -2.37
N MET A 430 23.08 2.46 -2.84
CA MET A 430 21.81 2.48 -2.09
C MET A 430 21.11 1.13 -2.03
N GLU A 431 21.44 0.19 -2.91
CA GLU A 431 20.94 -1.18 -2.82
C GLU A 431 21.46 -1.91 -1.58
N GLU A 432 22.63 -1.51 -1.07
CA GLU A 432 23.20 -2.06 0.17
C GLU A 432 22.47 -1.57 1.42
N GLN A 433 21.67 -0.51 1.26
CA GLN A 433 20.89 0.10 2.33
C GLN A 433 19.43 -0.34 2.31
N VAL A 434 19.02 -1.19 1.34
CA VAL A 434 17.69 -1.79 1.34
C VAL A 434 17.53 -2.63 2.60
N ASN A 435 16.54 -2.25 3.41
CA ASN A 435 16.19 -2.93 4.65
C ASN A 435 14.74 -3.38 4.55
N SER A 436 14.54 -4.41 3.73
CA SER A 436 13.21 -4.84 3.31
C SER A 436 12.98 -6.30 3.56
N SER A 437 11.91 -6.60 4.30
CA SER A 437 11.45 -7.96 4.54
C SER A 437 10.40 -8.41 3.53
N TRP A 438 10.04 -7.59 2.55
CA TRP A 438 9.04 -7.96 1.54
C TRP A 438 9.51 -9.17 0.71
N PRO A 439 8.82 -10.33 0.78
CA PRO A 439 9.11 -11.43 -0.11
C PRO A 439 8.60 -11.14 -1.52
N ILE A 440 9.49 -11.23 -2.49
CA ILE A 440 9.16 -11.17 -3.91
C ILE A 440 9.09 -12.58 -4.49
N ASP A 441 8.40 -12.72 -5.62
CA ASP A 441 8.41 -13.97 -6.38
C ASP A 441 7.81 -15.18 -5.62
N LEU A 442 6.75 -14.96 -4.83
CA LEU A 442 5.95 -15.99 -4.16
C LEU A 442 4.48 -15.94 -4.59
N GLU A 443 3.89 -17.11 -4.84
CA GLU A 443 2.48 -17.24 -5.26
C GLU A 443 1.58 -17.87 -4.18
N TRP A 444 2.14 -18.41 -3.09
CA TRP A 444 1.41 -19.00 -1.97
C TRP A 444 2.03 -18.59 -0.62
N ILE A 445 1.27 -18.75 0.48
CA ILE A 445 1.60 -18.14 1.79
C ILE A 445 2.22 -19.11 2.81
N ASP A 446 2.04 -20.42 2.65
CA ASP A 446 2.62 -21.45 3.54
C ASP A 446 4.01 -21.89 3.05
N VAL A 447 4.94 -20.94 2.99
CA VAL A 447 6.33 -21.16 2.58
C VAL A 447 7.26 -20.27 3.37
N ASP A 448 8.48 -20.75 3.63
CA ASP A 448 9.54 -19.95 4.20
C ASP A 448 9.93 -18.80 3.24
N PRO A 449 9.62 -17.53 3.59
CA PRO A 449 9.87 -16.40 2.70
C PRO A 449 11.35 -15.97 2.68
N GLU A 450 12.21 -16.48 3.57
CA GLU A 450 13.52 -15.90 3.84
C GLU A 450 14.40 -15.76 2.58
N LYS A 451 14.43 -16.77 1.71
CA LYS A 451 15.22 -16.72 0.47
C LYS A 451 14.72 -15.72 -0.56
N ASN A 452 13.45 -15.34 -0.45
CA ASN A 452 12.72 -14.50 -1.37
C ASN A 452 12.54 -13.07 -0.84
N ARG A 453 12.97 -12.78 0.40
CA ARG A 453 12.97 -11.40 0.92
C ARG A 453 13.90 -10.52 0.09
N LEU A 454 13.45 -9.31 -0.17
CA LEU A 454 14.10 -8.37 -1.09
C LEU A 454 15.58 -8.16 -0.74
N ASP A 455 15.92 -7.96 0.53
CA ASP A 455 17.29 -7.80 1.02
C ASP A 455 18.19 -9.03 0.72
N ASN A 456 17.66 -10.23 0.91
CA ASN A 456 18.34 -11.50 0.67
C ASN A 456 18.52 -11.77 -0.83
N VAL A 457 17.53 -11.44 -1.66
CA VAL A 457 17.63 -11.58 -3.13
C VAL A 457 18.67 -10.62 -3.70
N ILE A 458 18.71 -9.36 -3.23
CA ILE A 458 19.74 -8.39 -3.63
C ILE A 458 21.13 -8.90 -3.29
N ARG A 459 21.33 -9.36 -2.05
CA ARG A 459 22.63 -9.89 -1.58
C ARG A 459 23.11 -11.05 -2.45
N LYS A 460 22.22 -12.00 -2.75
CA LYS A 460 22.52 -13.16 -3.60
C LYS A 460 22.85 -12.77 -5.04
N THR A 461 22.13 -11.81 -5.62
CA THR A 461 22.38 -11.35 -6.99
C THR A 461 23.77 -10.75 -7.13
N LYS A 462 24.25 -10.01 -6.12
CA LYS A 462 25.61 -9.47 -6.08
C LYS A 462 26.69 -10.55 -6.00
N GLU A 463 26.48 -11.59 -5.22
CA GLU A 463 27.43 -12.73 -5.13
C GLU A 463 27.62 -13.45 -6.47
N LEU A 464 26.66 -13.35 -7.40
CA LEU A 464 26.73 -13.93 -8.74
C LEU A 464 27.37 -12.99 -9.78
N GLU A 465 27.48 -11.69 -9.47
CA GLU A 465 28.11 -10.67 -10.32
C GLU A 465 29.63 -10.50 -10.03
N LEU A 466 30.11 -11.04 -8.91
CA LEU A 466 31.53 -11.09 -8.47
C LEU A 466 32.21 -12.40 -8.89
#